data_AF-A0A1F8RZR9-F1
#
_entry.id   AF-A0A1F8RZR9-F1
#
_cell.length_a   1.000
_cell.length_b   1.000
_cell.length_c   1.000
_cell.angle_alpha   90.00
_cell.angle_beta   90.00
_cell.angle_gamma   90.00
#
_symmetry.space_group_name_H-M   'P 1'
#
loop_
_entity.id
_entity.type
_entity.pdbx_description
1 polymer ?
#
loop_
_entity_poly.entity_id
_entity_poly.type
_entity_poly.pdbx_seq_one_letter_code
_entity_poly.pdbx_strand_id
1 'polypeptide(L)'
;RFKEREWEADELRRKIEPLEKRLYQGTVQNPKELADLQRDVESLKRRRSELEDRALEAMEALEQAQQAFADAERELQEAEERQRIEQEELRGRRASLDGEITALEAERRQQASGIDERLVHLYDHLSATRQGRAVAKVEGGACSGCRISLPMNLLQRARTGNELVQCSSCERILYVS
;
A
#
# COMPACT_ATOMS: atom_id res chain seq x y z
N ARG A 1 -25.65 25.18 7.81
CA ARG A 1 -24.92 26.28 7.14
C ARG A 1 -25.51 26.67 5.79
N PHE A 2 -25.51 25.81 4.75
CA PHE A 2 -26.17 26.16 3.47
C PHE A 2 -27.68 26.47 3.64
N LYS A 3 -28.46 25.50 4.15
CA LYS A 3 -29.91 25.68 4.42
C LYS A 3 -30.25 26.86 5.34
N GLU A 4 -29.39 27.15 6.31
CA GLU A 4 -29.58 28.31 7.21
C GLU A 4 -29.46 29.63 6.44
N ARG A 5 -28.49 29.73 5.51
CA ARG A 5 -28.29 30.93 4.68
C ARG A 5 -29.41 31.12 3.67
N GLU A 6 -29.91 30.03 3.05
CA GLU A 6 -31.11 30.10 2.20
C GLU A 6 -32.33 30.58 2.98
N TRP A 7 -32.54 30.05 4.19
CA TRP A 7 -33.66 30.48 5.03
C TRP A 7 -33.54 31.95 5.45
N GLU A 8 -32.34 32.41 5.80
CA GLU A 8 -32.08 33.80 6.18
C GLU A 8 -32.27 34.76 4.99
N ALA A 9 -31.86 34.34 3.78
CA ALA A 9 -32.12 35.08 2.55
C ALA A 9 -33.61 35.17 2.22
N ASP A 10 -34.37 34.07 2.38
CA ASP A 10 -35.82 34.05 2.15
C ASP A 10 -36.57 34.90 3.20
N GLU A 11 -36.11 34.88 4.46
CA GLU A 11 -36.67 35.73 5.51
C GLU A 11 -36.45 37.23 5.21
N LEU A 12 -35.26 37.60 4.74
CA LEU A 12 -34.98 38.97 4.29
C LEU A 12 -35.82 39.35 3.07
N ARG A 13 -36.02 38.43 2.12
CA ARG A 13 -36.90 38.65 0.96
C ARG A 13 -38.32 39.00 1.39
N ARG A 14 -38.88 38.24 2.32
CA ARG A 14 -40.22 38.48 2.88
C ARG A 14 -40.33 39.81 3.65
N LYS A 15 -39.23 40.29 4.24
CA LYS A 15 -39.17 41.60 4.90
C LYS A 15 -39.03 42.77 3.91
N ILE A 16 -38.30 42.58 2.81
CA ILE A 16 -38.06 43.61 1.79
C ILE A 16 -39.33 43.93 0.99
N GLU A 17 -40.07 42.91 0.55
CA GLU A 17 -41.27 43.08 -0.31
C GLU A 17 -42.31 44.09 0.21
N PRO A 18 -42.76 44.05 1.48
CA PRO A 18 -43.73 45.02 2.00
C PRO A 18 -43.13 46.43 2.16
N LEU A 19 -41.83 46.54 2.44
CA LEU A 19 -41.14 47.83 2.56
C LEU A 19 -40.98 48.52 1.20
N GLU A 20 -40.65 47.76 0.15
CA GLU A 20 -40.64 48.26 -1.23
C GLU A 20 -42.02 48.72 -1.68
N LYS A 21 -43.07 47.93 -1.42
CA LYS A 21 -44.44 48.33 -1.75
C LYS A 21 -44.81 49.66 -1.09
N ARG A 22 -44.45 49.85 0.19
CA ARG A 22 -44.66 51.13 0.91
C ARG A 22 -43.85 52.28 0.31
N LEU A 23 -42.62 52.03 -0.14
CA LEU A 23 -41.76 53.04 -0.76
C LEU A 23 -42.37 53.57 -2.08
N TYR A 24 -42.96 52.70 -2.90
CA TYR A 24 -43.49 53.06 -4.23
C TYR A 24 -44.96 53.48 -4.24
N GLN A 25 -45.75 53.16 -3.20
CA GLN A 25 -47.18 53.52 -3.13
C GLN A 25 -47.45 54.99 -2.79
N GLY A 26 -46.43 55.81 -2.50
CA GLY A 26 -46.59 57.22 -2.17
C GLY A 26 -47.31 57.48 -0.84
N THR A 27 -47.41 56.47 0.03
CA THR A 27 -48.06 56.56 1.35
C THR A 27 -47.21 57.32 2.38
N VAL A 28 -45.90 57.47 2.14
CA VAL A 28 -44.98 58.25 2.99
C VAL A 28 -44.83 59.65 2.41
N GLN A 29 -45.43 60.64 3.08
CA GLN A 29 -45.44 62.04 2.62
C GLN A 29 -44.26 62.86 3.17
N ASN A 30 -43.60 62.38 4.21
CA ASN A 30 -42.44 63.04 4.80
C ASN A 30 -41.16 62.68 3.99
N PRO A 31 -40.47 63.65 3.37
CA PRO A 31 -39.28 63.39 2.55
C PRO A 31 -38.15 62.70 3.30
N LYS A 32 -38.02 62.96 4.62
CA LYS A 32 -36.98 62.35 5.45
C LYS A 32 -37.27 60.87 5.72
N GLU A 33 -38.51 60.53 6.06
CA GLU A 33 -38.93 59.14 6.29
C GLU A 33 -38.86 58.31 5.00
N LEU A 34 -39.12 58.92 3.84
CA LEU A 34 -38.96 58.26 2.55
C LEU A 34 -37.50 57.92 2.26
N ALA A 35 -36.58 58.86 2.50
CA ALA A 35 -35.15 58.64 2.33
C ALA A 35 -34.59 57.61 3.32
N ASP A 36 -35.10 57.57 4.55
CA ASP A 36 -34.74 56.56 5.55
C ASP A 36 -35.21 55.16 5.11
N LEU A 37 -36.47 55.04 4.69
CA LEU A 37 -37.04 53.79 4.18
C LEU A 37 -36.28 53.26 2.95
N GLN A 38 -35.89 54.14 2.04
CA GLN A 38 -35.11 53.76 0.86
C GLN A 38 -33.74 53.19 1.25
N ARG A 39 -33.04 53.84 2.21
CA ARG A 39 -31.74 53.35 2.72
C ARG A 39 -31.88 51.99 3.41
N ASP A 40 -32.94 51.78 4.18
CA ASP A 40 -33.21 50.51 4.85
C ASP A 40 -33.46 49.38 3.84
N VAL A 41 -34.29 49.62 2.82
CA VAL A 41 -34.54 48.67 1.74
C VAL A 41 -33.25 48.32 0.99
N GLU A 42 -32.43 49.31 0.63
CA GLU A 42 -31.15 49.08 -0.03
C GLU A 42 -30.19 48.26 0.86
N SER A 43 -30.15 48.55 2.16
CA SER A 43 -29.32 47.79 3.12
C SER A 43 -29.76 46.34 3.23
N LEU A 44 -31.07 46.09 3.32
CA LEU A 44 -31.62 44.73 3.38
C LEU A 44 -31.38 43.96 2.08
N LYS A 45 -31.51 44.62 0.92
CA LYS A 45 -31.18 44.03 -0.39
C LYS A 45 -29.71 43.65 -0.50
N ARG A 46 -28.79 44.53 -0.09
CA ARG A 46 -27.36 44.22 -0.06
C ARG A 46 -27.08 42.98 0.78
N ARG A 47 -27.64 42.94 2.00
CA ARG A 47 -27.46 41.79 2.89
C ARG A 47 -28.09 40.49 2.36
N ARG A 48 -29.25 40.57 1.67
CA ARG A 48 -29.84 39.41 1.01
C ARG A 48 -28.92 38.88 -0.09
N SER A 49 -28.42 39.77 -0.95
CA SER A 49 -27.49 39.41 -2.04
C SER A 49 -26.25 38.71 -1.48
N GLU A 50 -25.64 39.25 -0.43
CA GLU A 50 -24.48 38.62 0.23
C GLU A 50 -24.77 37.23 0.79
N LEU A 51 -26.00 36.98 1.28
CA LEU A 51 -26.41 35.66 1.76
C LEU A 51 -26.69 34.69 0.61
N GLU A 52 -27.28 35.16 -0.48
CA GLU A 52 -27.52 34.40 -1.71
C GLU A 52 -26.19 33.96 -2.34
N ASP A 53 -25.22 34.86 -2.46
CA ASP A 53 -23.87 34.57 -2.96
C ASP A 53 -23.17 33.52 -2.09
N ARG A 54 -23.19 33.69 -0.76
CA ARG A 54 -22.62 32.71 0.18
C ARG A 54 -23.35 31.37 0.24
N ALA A 55 -24.62 31.33 -0.18
CA ALA A 55 -25.37 30.10 -0.30
C ALA A 55 -24.93 29.34 -1.55
N LEU A 56 -24.78 30.04 -2.69
CA LEU A 56 -24.25 29.47 -3.93
C LEU A 56 -22.84 28.89 -3.74
N GLU A 57 -21.92 29.65 -3.14
CA GLU A 57 -20.57 29.17 -2.82
C GLU A 57 -20.58 27.89 -1.96
N ALA A 58 -21.53 27.80 -1.01
CA ALA A 58 -21.67 26.63 -0.16
C ALA A 58 -22.27 25.42 -0.90
N MET A 59 -23.11 25.64 -1.92
CA MET A 59 -23.59 24.57 -2.80
C MET A 59 -22.47 24.02 -3.65
N GLU A 60 -21.70 24.88 -4.31
CA GLU A 60 -20.57 24.47 -5.14
C GLU A 60 -19.54 23.67 -4.33
N ALA A 61 -19.21 24.14 -3.12
CA ALA A 61 -18.31 23.42 -2.23
C ALA A 61 -18.88 22.06 -1.79
N LEU A 62 -20.20 21.95 -1.59
CA LEU A 62 -20.84 20.68 -1.25
C LEU A 62 -20.79 19.70 -2.43
N GLU A 63 -21.11 20.16 -3.63
CA GLU A 63 -21.07 19.34 -4.85
C GLU A 63 -19.66 18.81 -5.13
N GLN A 64 -18.64 19.68 -5.01
CA GLN A 64 -17.24 19.28 -5.15
C GLN A 64 -16.84 18.24 -4.09
N ALA A 65 -17.24 18.44 -2.83
CA ALA A 65 -16.94 17.50 -1.76
C ALA A 65 -17.65 16.15 -1.95
N GLN A 66 -18.89 16.15 -2.45
CA GLN A 66 -19.64 14.93 -2.76
C GLN A 66 -19.00 14.15 -3.91
N GLN A 67 -18.56 14.85 -4.97
CA GLN A 67 -17.85 14.22 -6.08
C GLN A 67 -16.53 13.60 -5.62
N ALA A 68 -15.72 14.36 -4.85
CA ALA A 68 -14.47 13.87 -4.31
C ALA A 68 -14.66 12.67 -3.38
N PHE A 69 -15.74 12.66 -2.57
CA PHE A 69 -16.09 11.52 -1.74
C PHE A 69 -16.44 10.28 -2.56
N ALA A 70 -17.28 10.43 -3.60
CA ALA A 70 -17.67 9.31 -4.47
C ALA A 70 -16.46 8.73 -5.23
N ASP A 71 -15.53 9.57 -5.66
CA ASP A 71 -14.30 9.13 -6.31
C ASP A 71 -13.38 8.39 -5.33
N ALA A 72 -13.20 8.89 -4.11
CA ALA A 72 -12.42 8.23 -3.07
C ALA A 72 -13.05 6.89 -2.62
N GLU A 73 -14.37 6.80 -2.54
CA GLU A 73 -15.09 5.57 -2.21
C GLU A 73 -14.88 4.50 -3.29
N ARG A 74 -14.90 4.89 -4.58
CA ARG A 74 -14.59 3.99 -5.69
C ARG A 74 -13.14 3.51 -5.63
N GLU A 75 -12.18 4.41 -5.42
CA GLU A 75 -10.76 4.05 -5.30
C GLU A 75 -10.50 3.09 -4.13
N LEU A 76 -11.18 3.30 -3.01
CA LEU A 76 -11.11 2.41 -1.85
C LEU A 76 -11.63 1.01 -2.20
N GLN A 77 -12.82 0.91 -2.80
CA GLN A 77 -13.40 -0.38 -3.20
C GLN A 77 -12.48 -1.15 -4.15
N GLU A 78 -11.90 -0.47 -5.14
CA GLU A 78 -10.94 -1.09 -6.06
C GLU A 78 -9.66 -1.54 -5.34
N ALA A 79 -9.17 -0.78 -4.36
CA ALA A 79 -7.99 -1.15 -3.58
C ALA A 79 -8.26 -2.37 -2.69
N GLU A 80 -9.42 -2.42 -2.03
CA GLU A 80 -9.84 -3.57 -1.22
C GLU A 80 -10.01 -4.84 -2.05
N GLU A 81 -10.58 -4.72 -3.25
CA GLU A 81 -10.70 -5.82 -4.21
C GLU A 81 -9.33 -6.37 -4.62
N ARG A 82 -8.41 -5.48 -5.03
CA ARG A 82 -7.04 -5.88 -5.40
C ARG A 82 -6.33 -6.56 -4.24
N GLN A 83 -6.44 -5.99 -3.03
CA GLN A 83 -5.84 -6.55 -1.83
C GLN A 83 -6.39 -7.95 -1.52
N ARG A 84 -7.70 -8.15 -1.70
CA ARG A 84 -8.34 -9.46 -1.44
C ARG A 84 -7.80 -10.53 -2.40
N ILE A 85 -7.75 -10.22 -3.69
CA ILE A 85 -7.22 -11.12 -4.73
C ILE A 85 -5.76 -11.48 -4.44
N GLU A 86 -4.91 -10.47 -4.18
CA GLU A 86 -3.49 -10.69 -3.90
C GLU A 86 -3.28 -11.54 -2.64
N GLN A 87 -4.07 -11.32 -1.59
CA GLN A 87 -4.01 -12.15 -0.38
C GLN A 87 -4.38 -13.61 -0.65
N GLU A 88 -5.39 -13.86 -1.49
CA GLU A 88 -5.79 -15.22 -1.84
C GLU A 88 -4.69 -15.92 -2.65
N GLU A 89 -4.10 -15.24 -3.63
CA GLU A 89 -2.96 -15.76 -4.40
C GLU A 89 -1.75 -16.07 -3.50
N LEU A 90 -1.40 -15.16 -2.59
CA LEU A 90 -0.30 -15.34 -1.66
C LEU A 90 -0.55 -16.53 -0.71
N ARG A 91 -1.78 -16.69 -0.22
CA ARG A 91 -2.16 -17.85 0.62
C ARG A 91 -2.03 -19.15 -0.14
N GLY A 92 -2.51 -19.20 -1.39
CA GLY A 92 -2.40 -20.37 -2.25
C GLY A 92 -0.93 -20.75 -2.54
N ARG A 93 -0.12 -19.76 -2.93
CA ARG A 93 1.33 -19.96 -3.16
C ARG A 93 2.05 -20.45 -1.91
N ARG A 94 1.76 -19.85 -0.75
CA ARG A 94 2.34 -20.28 0.52
C ARG A 94 1.99 -21.73 0.83
N ALA A 95 0.73 -22.12 0.69
CA ALA A 95 0.29 -23.49 0.94
C ALA A 95 0.99 -24.51 0.01
N SER A 96 1.20 -24.15 -1.27
CA SER A 96 1.97 -24.97 -2.22
C SER A 96 3.41 -25.15 -1.75
N LEU A 97 4.09 -24.04 -1.44
CA LEU A 97 5.49 -24.06 -1.00
C LEU A 97 5.68 -24.82 0.32
N ASP A 98 4.78 -24.65 1.28
CA ASP A 98 4.81 -25.39 2.55
C ASP A 98 4.65 -26.91 2.30
N GLY A 99 3.80 -27.30 1.35
CA GLY A 99 3.64 -28.68 0.89
C GLY A 99 4.91 -29.23 0.22
N GLU A 100 5.53 -28.46 -0.67
CA GLU A 100 6.78 -28.81 -1.35
C GLU A 100 7.93 -28.96 -0.36
N ILE A 101 8.07 -28.03 0.60
CA ILE A 101 9.08 -28.11 1.66
C ILE A 101 8.89 -29.39 2.46
N THR A 102 7.66 -29.68 2.89
CA THR A 102 7.35 -30.88 3.67
C THR A 102 7.73 -32.16 2.91
N ALA A 103 7.43 -32.22 1.62
CA ALA A 103 7.78 -33.35 0.75
C ALA A 103 9.31 -33.49 0.59
N LEU A 104 10.00 -32.39 0.28
CA LEU A 104 11.46 -32.37 0.11
C LEU A 104 12.21 -32.73 1.40
N GLU A 105 11.70 -32.30 2.56
CA GLU A 105 12.26 -32.68 3.86
C GLU A 105 12.08 -34.18 4.13
N ALA A 106 10.93 -34.75 3.75
CA ALA A 106 10.69 -36.18 3.89
C ALA A 106 11.63 -36.99 2.99
N GLU A 107 11.80 -36.57 1.73
CA GLU A 107 12.74 -37.17 0.79
C GLU A 107 14.18 -37.06 1.31
N ARG A 108 14.58 -35.89 1.81
CA ARG A 108 15.90 -35.68 2.44
C ARG A 108 16.13 -36.64 3.60
N ARG A 109 15.15 -36.79 4.51
CA ARG A 109 15.25 -37.74 5.63
C ARG A 109 15.38 -39.17 5.16
N GLN A 110 14.64 -39.55 4.12
CA GLN A 110 14.71 -40.88 3.53
C GLN A 110 16.09 -41.15 2.93
N GLN A 111 16.63 -40.22 2.14
CA GLN A 111 17.97 -40.35 1.54
C GLN A 111 19.08 -40.39 2.60
N ALA A 112 18.95 -39.59 3.66
CA ALA A 112 19.92 -39.55 4.75
C ALA A 112 19.93 -40.83 5.62
N SER A 113 18.86 -41.62 5.63
CA SER A 113 18.74 -42.81 6.48
C SER A 113 19.80 -43.89 6.21
N GLY A 114 20.39 -43.90 5.01
CA GLY A 114 21.47 -44.83 4.63
C GLY A 114 22.88 -44.26 4.79
N ILE A 115 23.03 -43.04 5.32
CA ILE A 115 24.31 -42.34 5.43
C ILE A 115 24.75 -42.33 6.91
N ASP A 116 26.06 -42.48 7.15
CA ASP A 116 26.63 -42.33 8.50
C ASP A 116 26.25 -40.96 9.10
N GLU A 117 25.69 -40.99 10.32
CA GLU A 117 25.19 -39.81 11.03
C GLU A 117 26.26 -38.71 11.19
N ARG A 118 27.54 -39.08 11.34
CA ARG A 118 28.64 -38.10 11.42
C ARG A 118 28.81 -37.32 10.13
N LEU A 119 28.60 -37.97 8.98
CA LEU A 119 28.68 -37.33 7.67
C LEU A 119 27.47 -36.43 7.42
N VAL A 120 26.29 -36.84 7.86
CA VAL A 120 25.08 -36.02 7.82
C VAL A 120 25.25 -34.75 8.66
N HIS A 121 25.76 -34.87 9.89
CA HIS A 121 26.05 -33.71 10.74
C HIS A 121 27.06 -32.76 10.12
N LEU A 122 28.13 -33.29 9.50
CA LEU A 122 29.11 -32.48 8.81
C LEU A 122 28.50 -31.71 7.64
N TYR A 123 27.69 -32.40 6.82
CA TYR A 123 26.97 -31.78 5.72
C TYR A 123 26.03 -30.67 6.22
N ASP A 124 25.27 -30.90 7.29
CA ASP A 124 24.32 -29.93 7.82
C ASP A 124 25.00 -28.69 8.40
N HIS A 125 26.11 -28.89 9.13
CA HIS A 125 26.92 -27.80 9.62
C HIS A 125 27.47 -26.93 8.47
N LEU A 126 28.00 -27.56 7.42
CA LEU A 126 28.50 -26.86 6.24
C LEU A 126 27.37 -26.20 5.44
N SER A 127 26.21 -26.83 5.33
CA SER A 127 25.05 -26.27 4.64
C SER A 127 24.60 -24.98 5.33
N ALA A 128 24.50 -24.98 6.67
CA ALA A 128 24.13 -23.81 7.45
C ALA A 128 25.16 -22.67 7.37
N THR A 129 26.45 -22.99 7.40
CA THR A 129 27.53 -21.99 7.40
C THR A 129 27.93 -21.51 6.00
N ARG A 130 27.60 -22.27 4.94
CA ARG A 130 28.05 -22.03 3.55
C ARG A 130 26.90 -21.79 2.57
N GLN A 131 25.83 -21.12 3.03
CA GLN A 131 24.70 -20.67 2.23
C GLN A 131 23.96 -21.82 1.49
N GLY A 132 23.72 -22.92 2.19
CA GLY A 132 23.02 -24.09 1.65
C GLY A 132 23.89 -24.98 0.76
N ARG A 133 25.17 -24.66 0.57
CA ARG A 133 26.09 -25.39 -0.32
C ARG A 133 27.22 -26.03 0.47
N ALA A 134 26.97 -27.22 1.01
CA ALA A 134 27.97 -28.01 1.75
C ALA A 134 28.97 -28.72 0.84
N VAL A 135 28.57 -29.04 -0.40
CA VAL A 135 29.35 -29.83 -1.37
C VAL A 135 29.75 -28.95 -2.55
N ALA A 136 30.99 -29.10 -3.03
CA ALA A 136 31.53 -28.37 -4.17
C ALA A 136 32.24 -29.32 -5.14
N LYS A 137 32.05 -29.06 -6.43
CA LYS A 137 32.74 -29.77 -7.50
C LYS A 137 34.18 -29.27 -7.62
N VAL A 138 35.09 -30.17 -7.96
CA VAL A 138 36.43 -29.77 -8.39
C VAL A 138 36.44 -29.54 -9.90
N GLU A 139 36.78 -28.32 -10.32
CA GLU A 139 36.83 -27.91 -11.73
C GLU A 139 38.18 -27.27 -12.04
N GLY A 140 38.88 -27.78 -13.06
CA GLY A 140 40.19 -27.23 -13.43
C GLY A 140 41.25 -27.27 -12.31
N GLY A 141 41.10 -28.17 -11.33
CA GLY A 141 41.95 -28.22 -10.14
C GLY A 141 41.61 -27.18 -9.06
N ALA A 142 40.47 -26.49 -9.16
CA ALA A 142 39.98 -25.53 -8.17
C ALA A 142 38.65 -25.98 -7.56
N CYS A 143 38.36 -25.51 -6.34
CA CYS A 143 37.05 -25.70 -5.72
C CYS A 143 36.02 -24.78 -6.38
N SER A 144 34.92 -25.31 -6.92
CA SER A 144 33.87 -24.47 -7.53
C SER A 144 33.14 -23.58 -6.52
N GLY A 145 33.22 -23.89 -5.22
CA GLY A 145 32.60 -23.12 -4.15
C GLY A 145 33.31 -21.82 -3.80
N CYS A 146 34.64 -21.86 -3.58
CA CYS A 146 35.44 -20.67 -3.26
C CYS A 146 36.35 -20.20 -4.40
N ARG A 147 36.39 -20.94 -5.52
CA ARG A 147 37.21 -20.67 -6.72
C ARG A 147 38.72 -20.65 -6.49
N ILE A 148 39.17 -21.22 -5.37
CA ILE A 148 40.60 -21.30 -5.03
C ILE A 148 41.17 -22.61 -5.58
N SER A 149 42.38 -22.53 -6.14
CA SER A 149 43.14 -23.69 -6.62
C SER A 149 43.50 -24.61 -5.47
N LEU A 150 43.28 -25.91 -5.67
CA LEU A 150 43.50 -26.93 -4.65
C LEU A 150 44.95 -27.43 -4.73
N PRO A 151 45.60 -27.65 -3.59
CA PRO A 151 46.88 -28.34 -3.54
C PRO A 151 46.82 -29.71 -4.24
N MET A 152 47.90 -30.09 -4.94
CA MET A 152 47.94 -31.32 -5.74
C MET A 152 47.65 -32.59 -4.92
N ASN A 153 48.12 -32.66 -3.67
CA ASN A 153 47.83 -33.77 -2.78
C ASN A 153 46.32 -33.90 -2.47
N LEU A 154 45.65 -32.77 -2.22
CA LEU A 154 44.23 -32.70 -1.92
C LEU A 154 43.39 -33.06 -3.17
N LEU A 155 43.82 -32.59 -4.34
CA LEU A 155 43.23 -32.93 -5.62
C LEU A 155 43.33 -34.44 -5.93
N GLN A 156 44.48 -35.06 -5.66
CA GLN A 156 44.66 -36.50 -5.85
C GLN A 156 43.77 -37.30 -4.91
N ARG A 157 43.72 -36.94 -3.61
CA ARG A 157 42.83 -37.59 -2.63
C ARG A 157 41.35 -37.51 -3.05
N ALA A 158 40.91 -36.33 -3.50
CA ALA A 158 39.54 -36.13 -3.97
C ALA A 158 39.23 -36.96 -5.24
N ARG A 159 40.22 -37.18 -6.11
CA ARG A 159 40.08 -38.06 -7.30
C ARG A 159 40.07 -39.54 -6.96
N THR A 160 40.82 -39.96 -5.95
CA THR A 160 40.87 -41.36 -5.51
C THR A 160 39.51 -41.81 -4.95
N GLY A 161 38.75 -40.91 -4.31
CA GLY A 161 37.37 -41.18 -3.90
C GLY A 161 37.20 -42.17 -2.74
N ASN A 162 38.29 -42.61 -2.11
CA ASN A 162 38.26 -43.57 -1.00
C ASN A 162 37.91 -42.93 0.36
N GLU A 163 37.98 -41.60 0.46
CA GLU A 163 37.69 -40.85 1.67
C GLU A 163 37.01 -39.52 1.34
N LEU A 164 36.32 -38.96 2.33
CA LEU A 164 35.72 -37.64 2.22
C LEU A 164 36.81 -36.56 2.35
N VAL A 165 36.93 -35.71 1.33
CA VAL A 165 37.93 -34.63 1.29
C VAL A 165 37.25 -33.29 1.35
N GLN A 166 37.77 -32.38 2.18
CA GLN A 166 37.26 -31.00 2.30
C GLN A 166 38.22 -30.00 1.67
N CYS A 167 37.68 -28.88 1.18
CA CYS A 167 38.48 -27.76 0.72
C CYS A 167 39.26 -27.14 1.89
N SER A 168 40.58 -26.94 1.72
CA SER A 168 41.44 -26.31 2.73
C SER A 168 41.11 -24.84 3.03
N SER A 169 40.32 -24.17 2.17
CA SER A 169 39.96 -22.76 2.33
C SER A 169 38.52 -22.53 2.78
N CYS A 170 37.57 -23.29 2.26
CA CYS A 170 36.14 -23.09 2.57
C CYS A 170 35.45 -24.30 3.19
N GLU A 171 36.21 -25.37 3.49
CA GLU A 171 35.79 -26.58 4.21
C GLU A 171 34.67 -27.39 3.55
N ARG A 172 34.14 -26.92 2.41
CA ARG A 172 33.16 -27.66 1.62
C ARG A 172 33.70 -29.03 1.23
N ILE A 173 32.80 -30.00 1.26
CA ILE A 173 33.05 -31.38 0.83
C ILE A 173 33.32 -31.35 -0.67
N LEU A 174 34.41 -31.94 -1.12
CA LEU A 174 34.82 -31.96 -2.51
C LEU A 174 34.37 -33.26 -3.18
N TYR A 175 33.83 -33.14 -4.38
CA TYR A 175 33.64 -34.27 -5.27
C TYR A 175 34.24 -34.00 -6.65
N VAL A 176 34.71 -35.06 -7.29
CA VAL A 176 35.22 -35.05 -8.66
C VAL A 176 34.26 -35.90 -9.49
N SER A 177 33.77 -35.35 -10.60
CA SER A 177 32.94 -36.07 -11.59
C SER A 177 33.79 -36.56 -12.75
#